data_AF-A0A9D0Y0I4-F1
#
_entry.id   AF-A0A9D0Y0I4-F1
#
_cell.length_a   1.000
_cell.length_b   1.000
_cell.length_c   1.000
_cell.angle_alpha   90.00
_cell.angle_beta   90.00
_cell.angle_gamma   90.00
#
_symmetry.space_group_name_H-M   'P 1'
#
loop_
_entity.id
_entity.type
_entity.pdbx_description
1 polymer ?
#
loop_
_entity_poly.entity_id
_entity_poly.type
_entity_poly.pdbx_seq_one_letter_code
_entity_poly.pdbx_strand_id
1 'polypeptide(L)'
;INEATKQKLKENYRVGIIATDESIDFYLDGDVKTIGTRKDEDTIASSLFEILRDFDDDGVDYIFTESFDNSNLGQAIMNRLLKAAGYRVITVE
;
A
#
# COMPACT_ATOMS: atom_id res chain seq x y z
N ILE A 1 8.86 5.44 -3.38
CA ILE A 1 7.40 5.73 -3.25
C ILE A 1 7.08 7.22 -3.43
N ASN A 2 7.65 8.15 -2.65
CA ASN A 2 7.33 9.60 -2.77
C ASN A 2 7.53 10.19 -4.17
N GLU A 3 8.68 9.95 -4.80
CA GLU A 3 8.92 10.46 -6.17
C GLU A 3 7.95 9.85 -7.19
N ALA A 4 7.74 8.53 -7.12
CA ALA A 4 6.80 7.81 -7.97
C ALA A 4 5.36 8.34 -7.83
N THR A 5 4.94 8.62 -6.60
CA THR A 5 3.63 9.20 -6.29
C THR A 5 3.50 10.58 -6.92
N LYS A 6 4.47 11.46 -6.69
CA LYS A 6 4.49 12.80 -7.32
C LYS A 6 4.44 12.73 -8.85
N GLN A 7 5.16 11.79 -9.45
CA GLN A 7 5.13 11.59 -10.89
C GLN A 7 3.74 11.17 -11.36
N LYS A 8 3.12 10.17 -10.72
CA LYS A 8 1.79 9.67 -11.12
C LYS A 8 0.68 10.69 -10.89
N LEU A 9 0.75 11.47 -9.82
CA LEU A 9 -0.14 12.60 -9.59
C LEU A 9 -0.01 13.67 -10.69
N LYS A 10 1.21 13.98 -11.16
CA LYS A 10 1.43 14.89 -12.30
C LYS A 10 0.88 14.35 -13.62
N GLU A 11 0.82 13.03 -13.76
CA GLU A 11 0.20 12.35 -14.90
C GLU A 11 -1.34 12.29 -14.80
N ASN A 12 -1.95 12.96 -13.81
CA ASN A 12 -3.40 12.98 -13.51
C ASN A 12 -3.97 11.63 -13.04
N TYR A 13 -3.13 10.72 -12.54
CA TYR A 13 -3.61 9.50 -11.88
C TYR A 13 -3.88 9.75 -10.39
N ARG A 14 -4.87 9.05 -9.85
CA ARG A 14 -5.10 8.93 -8.40
C ARG A 14 -4.18 7.88 -7.82
N VAL A 15 -3.48 8.23 -6.76
CA VAL A 15 -2.46 7.37 -6.14
C VAL A 15 -2.80 7.15 -4.68
N GLY A 16 -2.90 5.88 -4.30
CA GLY A 16 -3.01 5.41 -2.93
C GLY A 16 -1.67 4.91 -2.42
N ILE A 17 -1.40 5.07 -1.13
CA ILE A 17 -0.22 4.57 -0.47
C ILE A 17 -0.65 3.76 0.75
N ILE A 18 -0.18 2.51 0.82
CA ILE A 18 -0.27 1.68 2.02
C ILE A 18 1.04 1.81 2.79
N ALA A 19 0.95 2.34 4.00
CA ALA A 19 2.06 2.53 4.91
C ALA A 19 1.82 1.77 6.22
N THR A 20 2.86 1.69 7.04
CA THR A 20 2.76 1.24 8.44
C THR A 20 2.66 2.44 9.36
N ASP A 21 2.19 2.24 10.59
CA ASP A 21 2.12 3.32 11.59
C ASP A 21 3.49 3.99 11.81
N GLU A 22 4.58 3.24 11.65
CA GLU A 22 5.95 3.75 11.77
C GLU A 22 6.40 4.60 10.59
N SER A 23 5.78 4.46 9.42
CA SER A 23 6.26 5.04 8.17
C SER A 23 5.28 6.02 7.50
N ILE A 24 4.03 6.07 7.97
CA ILE A 24 2.96 6.90 7.37
C ILE A 24 3.37 8.38 7.23
N ASP A 25 4.05 8.94 8.24
CA ASP A 25 4.48 10.35 8.26
C ASP A 25 5.53 10.69 7.18
N PHE A 26 6.16 9.69 6.55
CA PHE A 26 7.11 9.92 5.46
C PHE A 26 6.42 10.13 4.10
N TYR A 27 5.11 9.87 3.98
CA TYR A 27 4.35 10.00 2.75
C TYR A 27 3.43 11.22 2.81
N LEU A 28 3.74 12.24 2.01
CA LEU A 28 3.09 13.56 2.08
C LEU A 28 2.07 13.80 0.95
N ASP A 29 2.04 12.92 -0.05
CA ASP A 29 1.25 13.07 -1.26
C ASP A 29 0.41 11.81 -1.50
N GLY A 30 -0.75 11.97 -2.16
CA GLY A 30 -1.66 10.88 -2.45
C GLY A 30 -2.61 10.56 -1.29
N ASP A 31 -3.39 9.50 -1.45
CA ASP A 31 -4.27 8.97 -0.42
C ASP A 31 -3.52 7.93 0.43
N VAL A 32 -3.05 8.34 1.60
CA VAL A 32 -2.19 7.53 2.46
C VAL A 32 -3.04 6.86 3.54
N LYS A 33 -3.02 5.52 3.57
CA LYS A 33 -3.72 4.71 4.57
C LYS A 33 -2.72 3.83 5.30
N THR A 34 -2.85 3.74 6.63
CA THR A 34 -2.05 2.83 7.45
C THR A 34 -2.68 1.44 7.49
N ILE A 35 -1.86 0.41 7.37
CA ILE A 35 -2.26 -0.98 7.59
C ILE A 35 -2.09 -1.42 9.05
N GLY A 36 -1.52 -0.55 9.88
CA GLY A 36 -1.18 -0.81 11.28
C GLY A 36 0.34 -0.89 11.52
N THR A 37 0.72 -1.34 12.71
CA THR A 37 2.13 -1.46 13.12
C THR A 37 2.76 -2.76 12.65
N ARG A 38 4.04 -2.70 12.26
CA ARG A 38 4.86 -3.89 11.95
C ARG A 38 4.98 -4.88 13.12
N LYS A 39 4.68 -4.44 14.35
CA LYS A 39 4.75 -5.28 15.56
C LYS A 39 3.51 -6.13 15.79
N ASP A 40 2.38 -5.77 15.18
CA ASP A 40 1.10 -6.46 15.32
C ASP A 40 0.66 -6.99 13.96
N GLU A 41 1.18 -8.16 13.68
CA GLU A 41 1.11 -8.84 12.41
C GLU A 41 -0.35 -9.26 12.05
N ASP A 42 -1.19 -9.56 13.04
CA ASP A 42 -2.61 -9.91 12.86
C ASP A 42 -3.48 -8.71 12.44
N THR A 43 -3.14 -7.53 12.96
CA THR A 43 -3.82 -6.28 12.62
C THR A 43 -3.61 -5.95 11.13
N ILE A 44 -2.39 -6.17 10.60
CA ILE A 44 -2.05 -5.90 9.21
C ILE A 44 -2.93 -6.69 8.22
N ALA A 45 -3.13 -7.99 8.49
CA ALA A 45 -3.91 -8.84 7.60
C ALA A 45 -5.40 -8.46 7.56
N SER A 46 -5.94 -7.99 8.69
CA SER A 46 -7.34 -7.58 8.82
C SER A 46 -7.60 -6.25 8.13
N SER A 47 -6.72 -5.27 8.33
CA SER A 47 -6.81 -3.93 7.74
C SER A 47 -6.63 -3.92 6.22
N LEU A 48 -5.91 -4.90 5.66
CA LEU A 48 -5.61 -4.95 4.22
C LEU A 48 -6.86 -4.91 3.34
N PHE A 49 -7.88 -5.72 3.65
CA PHE A 49 -9.08 -5.80 2.81
C PHE A 49 -9.94 -4.54 2.91
N GLU A 50 -9.94 -3.88 4.06
CA GLU A 50 -10.65 -2.63 4.28
C GLU A 50 -10.01 -1.52 3.46
N ILE A 51 -8.68 -1.38 3.54
CA ILE A 51 -7.90 -0.40 2.78
C ILE A 51 -8.07 -0.55 1.27
N LEU A 52 -8.06 -1.80 0.77
CA LEU A 52 -8.26 -2.06 -0.65
C LEU A 52 -9.66 -1.64 -1.12
N ARG A 53 -10.69 -1.89 -0.31
CA ARG A 53 -12.06 -1.46 -0.63
C ARG A 53 -12.18 0.06 -0.59
N ASP A 54 -11.57 0.69 0.40
CA ASP A 54 -11.52 2.15 0.47
C ASP A 54 -10.87 2.74 -0.79
N PHE A 55 -9.77 2.16 -1.26
CA PHE A 55 -9.13 2.63 -2.50
C PHE A 55 -9.99 2.41 -3.76
N ASP A 56 -10.77 1.32 -3.80
CA ASP A 56 -11.75 1.12 -4.87
C ASP A 56 -12.83 2.22 -4.82
N ASP A 57 -13.33 2.56 -3.62
CA ASP A 57 -14.33 3.61 -3.41
C ASP A 57 -13.77 5.02 -3.70
N ASP A 58 -12.50 5.27 -3.33
CA ASP A 58 -11.76 6.50 -3.59
C ASP A 58 -11.32 6.61 -5.07
N GLY A 59 -11.46 5.53 -5.85
CA GLY A 59 -11.16 5.46 -7.28
C GLY A 59 -9.67 5.62 -7.58
N VAL A 60 -8.82 5.01 -6.76
CA VAL A 60 -7.37 5.04 -6.92
C VAL A 60 -6.94 4.22 -8.16
N ASP A 61 -6.06 4.79 -9.00
CA ASP A 61 -5.51 4.13 -10.18
C ASP A 61 -4.26 3.30 -9.87
N TYR A 62 -3.44 3.76 -8.92
CA TYR A 62 -2.18 3.14 -8.52
C TYR A 62 -2.05 3.06 -7.01
N ILE A 63 -1.73 1.88 -6.49
CA ILE A 63 -1.42 1.68 -5.07
C ILE A 63 0.07 1.39 -4.94
N PHE A 64 0.77 2.18 -4.13
CA PHE A 64 2.13 1.88 -3.69
C PHE A 64 2.11 1.36 -2.26
N THR A 65 2.96 0.40 -1.96
CA THR A 65 3.10 -0.16 -0.62
C THR A 65 4.56 -0.39 -0.30
N GLU A 66 4.90 -0.28 0.98
CA GLU A 66 6.17 -0.81 1.45
C GLU A 66 6.20 -2.33 1.35
N SER A 67 7.41 -2.88 1.21
CA SER A 67 7.64 -4.31 1.34
C SER A 67 7.48 -4.71 2.80
N PHE A 68 6.58 -5.65 3.07
CA PHE A 68 6.53 -6.35 4.34
C PHE A 68 7.63 -7.43 4.36
N ASP A 69 8.39 -7.49 5.46
CA ASP A 69 9.63 -8.27 5.60
C ASP A 69 9.46 -9.77 5.32
N ASN A 70 10.56 -10.52 5.23
CA ASN A 70 10.60 -11.96 4.92
C ASN A 70 10.00 -12.88 6.00
N SER A 71 9.25 -12.36 6.98
CA SER A 71 8.48 -13.20 7.89
C SER A 71 7.43 -13.99 7.11
N ASN A 72 7.07 -15.18 7.62
CA ASN A 72 6.04 -16.01 6.99
C ASN A 72 4.71 -15.25 6.82
N LEU A 73 4.41 -14.28 7.70
CA LEU A 73 3.22 -13.46 7.57
C LEU A 73 3.38 -12.31 6.59
N GLY A 74 4.53 -11.62 6.58
CA GLY A 74 4.82 -10.60 5.56
C GLY A 74 4.67 -11.15 4.15
N GLN A 75 5.17 -12.38 3.91
CA GLN A 75 4.96 -13.08 2.65
C GLN A 75 3.48 -13.42 2.38
N ALA A 76 2.71 -13.80 3.41
CA ALA A 76 1.28 -14.07 3.27
C ALA A 76 0.46 -12.80 2.95
N ILE A 77 0.84 -11.66 3.54
CA ILE A 77 0.26 -10.33 3.25
C ILE A 77 0.61 -9.92 1.82
N MET A 78 1.87 -10.02 1.42
CA MET A 78 2.31 -9.75 0.06
C MET A 78 1.58 -10.64 -0.95
N ASN A 79 1.38 -11.93 -0.67
CA ASN A 79 0.62 -12.81 -1.56
C ASN A 79 -0.85 -12.37 -1.72
N ARG A 80 -1.47 -11.84 -0.67
CA ARG A 80 -2.82 -11.26 -0.75
C ARG A 80 -2.84 -9.97 -1.57
N LEU A 81 -1.90 -9.06 -1.34
CA LEU A 81 -1.71 -7.83 -2.12
C LEU A 81 -1.49 -8.13 -3.60
N LEU A 82 -0.62 -9.10 -3.91
CA LEU A 82 -0.36 -9.54 -5.28
C LEU A 82 -1.62 -10.05 -5.97
N LYS A 83 -2.43 -10.84 -5.27
CA LYS A 83 -3.71 -11.34 -5.80
C LYS A 83 -4.70 -10.19 -6.05
N ALA A 84 -4.80 -9.24 -5.13
CA ALA A 84 -5.67 -8.07 -5.29
C ALA A 84 -5.25 -7.20 -6.48
N ALA A 85 -3.93 -7.02 -6.68
CA ALA A 85 -3.37 -6.30 -7.82
C ALA A 85 -3.46 -7.06 -9.16
N GLY A 86 -4.10 -8.24 -9.20
CA GLY A 86 -4.12 -9.09 -10.39
C GLY A 86 -2.71 -9.47 -10.85
N TYR A 87 -1.78 -9.60 -9.89
CA TYR A 87 -0.35 -9.83 -10.10
C TYR A 87 0.38 -8.73 -10.91
N ARG A 88 -0.19 -7.52 -11.02
CA ARG A 88 0.48 -6.36 -11.63
C ARG A 88 1.28 -5.59 -10.58
N VAL A 89 2.58 -5.85 -10.53
CA VAL A 89 3.50 -5.17 -9.63
C VAL A 89 4.44 -4.30 -10.43
N ILE A 90 4.59 -3.05 -10.02
CA ILE A 90 5.63 -2.16 -10.52
C ILE A 90 6.60 -1.94 -9.37
N THR A 91 7.79 -2.53 -9.47
CA THR A 91 8.87 -2.23 -8.54
C THR A 91 9.48 -0.89 -8.92
N VAL A 92 9.53 0.02 -7.95
CA VAL A 92 10.20 1.31 -8.11
C VAL A 92 11.48 1.27 -7.29
N GLU A 93 12.62 1.37 -7.96
CA GLU A 93 13.96 1.42 -7.34
C GLU A 93 14.22 2.77 -6.66
#